data_AF-A0A8D8Z598-F1
#
_entry.id   AF-A0A8D8Z598-F1
#
_cell.length_a   1.000
_cell.length_b   1.000
_cell.length_c   1.000
_cell.angle_alpha   90.00
_cell.angle_beta   90.00
_cell.angle_gamma   90.00
#
_symmetry.space_group_name_H-M   'P 1'
#
loop_
_entity.id
_entity.type
_entity.pdbx_description
1 polymer ?
#
loop_
_entity_poly.entity_id
_entity_poly.type
_entity_poly.pdbx_seq_one_letter_code
_entity_poly.pdbx_strand_id
1 'polypeptide(L)'
;MAGDANQKITQDNLSERCMSIHNYIKLLEDTIDRLDQDTEVLQNRKQRLRSAMLGVHQVHNINSECLHIRSLRMEDDHLNDEPYKQLIQESNLVKDLEKLMADTLIRVQDQIKTNIAVKSNLQLDWSQKTGAFNIDAQNLSLNIKSGSILFRASSAREPENQSTPISWENYTKENLNEAERTLAGSADLISYLDGPILSQYVREVREQADRVNNALASKVCAVDKTRETLEFDLQKVRVTMHWPVTVIKCDKTRETLELDLQKVKVTMHWPV
;
A
#
# COMPACT_ATOMS: atom_id res chain seq x y z
N MET A 1 -59.06 -34.94 -28.26
CA MET A 1 -59.41 -34.93 -26.82
C MET A 1 -58.23 -35.31 -25.94
N ALA A 2 -57.73 -36.56 -25.94
CA ALA A 2 -56.56 -36.92 -25.10
C ALA A 2 -55.24 -36.23 -25.51
N GLY A 3 -54.99 -36.05 -26.82
CA GLY A 3 -53.78 -35.37 -27.32
C GLY A 3 -53.74 -33.87 -26.98
N ASP A 4 -54.88 -33.18 -27.06
CA ASP A 4 -54.97 -31.74 -26.79
C ASP A 4 -54.75 -31.42 -25.30
N ALA A 5 -55.25 -32.29 -24.40
CA ALA A 5 -55.04 -32.16 -22.96
C ALA A 5 -53.56 -32.37 -22.57
N ASN A 6 -52.91 -33.40 -23.13
CA ASN A 6 -51.49 -33.64 -22.89
C ASN A 6 -50.61 -32.53 -23.45
N GLN A 7 -50.93 -32.00 -24.63
CA GLN A 7 -50.21 -30.87 -25.22
C GLN A 7 -50.25 -29.66 -24.29
N LYS A 8 -51.42 -29.34 -23.74
CA LYS A 8 -51.57 -28.21 -22.81
C LYS A 8 -50.70 -28.37 -21.56
N ILE A 9 -50.74 -29.54 -20.92
CA ILE A 9 -49.91 -29.83 -19.73
C ILE A 9 -48.42 -29.69 -20.05
N THR A 10 -47.96 -30.20 -21.20
CA THR A 10 -46.56 -30.06 -21.61
C THR A 10 -46.18 -28.60 -21.88
N GLN A 11 -47.06 -27.81 -22.49
CA GLN A 11 -46.83 -26.38 -22.72
C GLN A 11 -46.77 -25.60 -21.41
N ASP A 12 -47.64 -25.89 -20.45
CA ASP A 12 -47.64 -25.26 -19.13
C ASP A 12 -46.33 -25.56 -18.38
N ASN A 13 -45.91 -26.83 -18.34
CA ASN A 13 -44.64 -27.24 -17.71
C ASN A 13 -43.40 -26.63 -18.40
N LEU A 14 -43.39 -26.55 -19.73
CA LEU A 14 -42.31 -25.91 -20.49
C LEU A 14 -42.26 -24.40 -20.22
N SER A 15 -43.41 -23.74 -20.11
CA SER A 15 -43.51 -22.32 -19.79
C SER A 15 -42.94 -22.02 -18.41
N GLU A 16 -43.33 -22.80 -17.38
CA GLU A 16 -42.78 -22.67 -16.02
C GLU A 16 -41.26 -22.87 -16.00
N ARG A 17 -40.76 -23.90 -16.71
CA ARG A 17 -39.33 -24.13 -16.85
C ARG A 17 -38.63 -22.96 -17.55
N CYS A 18 -39.15 -22.44 -18.66
CA CYS A 18 -38.59 -21.28 -19.35
C CYS A 18 -38.46 -20.07 -18.41
N MET A 19 -39.50 -19.79 -17.61
CA MET A 19 -39.46 -18.72 -16.60
C MET A 19 -38.35 -18.96 -15.56
N SER A 20 -38.25 -20.17 -15.03
CA SER A 20 -37.20 -20.54 -14.07
C SER A 20 -35.79 -20.36 -14.64
N ILE A 21 -35.54 -20.87 -15.85
CA ILE A 21 -34.24 -20.72 -16.53
C ILE A 21 -33.93 -19.24 -16.79
N HIS A 22 -34.92 -18.46 -17.22
CA HIS A 22 -34.74 -17.03 -17.47
C HIS A 22 -34.33 -16.27 -16.20
N ASN A 23 -34.91 -16.61 -15.04
CA ASN A 23 -34.51 -16.03 -13.76
C ASN A 23 -33.05 -16.34 -13.42
N TYR A 24 -32.59 -17.56 -13.68
CA TYR A 24 -31.17 -17.92 -13.50
C TYR A 24 -30.25 -17.18 -14.46
N ILE A 25 -30.65 -17.02 -15.73
CA ILE A 25 -29.89 -16.24 -16.71
C ILE A 25 -29.70 -14.81 -16.19
N LYS A 26 -30.77 -14.18 -15.72
CA LYS A 26 -30.71 -12.82 -15.16
C LYS A 26 -29.80 -12.72 -13.93
N LEU A 27 -29.93 -13.67 -13.01
CA LEU A 27 -29.09 -13.71 -11.81
C LEU A 27 -27.61 -13.91 -12.15
N LEU A 28 -27.31 -14.74 -13.15
CA LEU A 28 -25.93 -14.94 -13.64
C LEU A 28 -25.38 -13.67 -14.30
N GLU A 29 -26.17 -12.98 -15.13
CA GLU A 29 -25.80 -11.69 -15.73
C GLU A 29 -25.44 -10.66 -14.65
N ASP A 30 -26.33 -10.47 -13.68
CA ASP A 30 -26.15 -9.49 -12.59
C ASP A 30 -24.89 -9.80 -11.76
N THR A 31 -24.64 -11.08 -11.45
CA THR A 31 -23.45 -11.48 -10.68
C THR A 31 -22.16 -11.37 -11.48
N ILE A 32 -22.19 -11.66 -12.79
CA ILE A 32 -21.04 -11.44 -13.70
C ILE A 32 -20.65 -9.97 -13.72
N ASP A 33 -21.64 -9.07 -13.85
CA ASP A 33 -21.41 -7.62 -13.87
C ASP A 33 -20.84 -7.13 -12.53
N ARG A 34 -21.32 -7.67 -11.41
CA ARG A 34 -20.77 -7.38 -10.07
C ARG A 34 -19.31 -7.83 -9.94
N LEU A 35 -18.94 -9.01 -10.43
CA LEU A 35 -17.55 -9.48 -10.43
C LEU A 35 -16.65 -8.61 -11.31
N ASP A 36 -17.16 -8.08 -12.42
CA ASP A 36 -16.43 -7.15 -13.26
C ASP A 36 -16.14 -5.83 -12.56
N GLN A 37 -17.16 -5.24 -11.94
CA GLN A 37 -17.01 -4.01 -11.16
C GLN A 37 -16.04 -4.21 -9.99
N ASP A 38 -16.17 -5.31 -9.23
CA ASP A 38 -15.27 -5.64 -8.13
C ASP A 38 -13.82 -5.82 -8.61
N THR A 39 -13.62 -6.47 -9.77
CA THR A 39 -12.29 -6.63 -10.37
C THR A 39 -11.68 -5.28 -10.75
N GLU A 40 -12.46 -4.35 -11.30
CA GLU A 40 -12.00 -2.99 -11.61
C GLU A 40 -11.58 -2.23 -10.34
N VAL A 41 -12.39 -2.32 -9.28
CA VAL A 41 -12.07 -1.73 -7.97
C VAL A 41 -10.76 -2.30 -7.40
N LEU A 42 -10.57 -3.62 -7.45
CA LEU A 42 -9.33 -4.27 -7.00
C LEU A 42 -8.11 -3.82 -7.84
N GLN A 43 -8.25 -3.66 -9.15
CA GLN A 43 -7.17 -3.14 -10.00
C GLN A 43 -6.81 -1.69 -9.64
N ASN A 44 -7.80 -0.85 -9.36
CA ASN A 44 -7.57 0.50 -8.88
C ASN A 44 -6.82 0.50 -7.53
N ARG A 45 -7.26 -0.34 -6.58
CA ARG A 45 -6.62 -0.47 -5.26
C ARG A 45 -5.21 -1.02 -5.34
N LYS A 46 -4.96 -1.98 -6.23
CA LYS A 46 -3.61 -2.47 -6.56
C LYS A 46 -2.70 -1.34 -7.05
N GLN A 47 -3.18 -0.48 -7.93
CA GLN A 47 -2.40 0.65 -8.42
C GLN A 47 -2.11 1.69 -7.32
N ARG A 48 -3.11 1.96 -6.47
CA ARG A 48 -2.96 2.83 -5.29
C ARG A 48 -1.92 2.27 -4.32
N LEU A 49 -1.98 0.97 -4.02
CA LEU A 49 -1.01 0.29 -3.15
C LEU A 49 0.41 0.38 -3.72
N ARG A 50 0.60 0.11 -5.01
CA ARG A 50 1.91 0.27 -5.68
C ARG A 50 2.44 1.70 -5.58
N SER A 51 1.58 2.69 -5.75
CA SER A 51 1.95 4.09 -5.62
C SER A 51 2.38 4.42 -4.18
N ALA A 52 1.67 3.90 -3.18
CA ALA A 52 2.04 4.04 -1.77
C ALA A 52 3.39 3.36 -1.45
N MET A 53 3.65 2.18 -2.02
CA MET A 53 4.92 1.47 -1.86
C MET A 53 6.11 2.30 -2.37
N LEU A 54 5.95 3.04 -3.47
CA LEU A 54 7.01 3.95 -3.95
C LEU A 54 7.32 5.07 -2.94
N GLY A 55 6.29 5.62 -2.30
CA GLY A 55 6.46 6.62 -1.25
C GLY A 55 7.17 6.05 -0.01
N VAL A 56 6.79 4.85 0.43
CA VAL A 56 7.46 4.16 1.55
C VAL A 56 8.91 3.85 1.21
N HIS A 57 9.21 3.42 -0.01
CA HIS A 57 10.57 3.17 -0.47
C HIS A 57 11.43 4.44 -0.47
N GLN A 58 10.85 5.60 -0.79
CA GLN A 58 11.56 6.87 -0.65
C GLN A 58 11.94 7.17 0.80
N VAL A 59 11.03 6.91 1.75
CA VAL A 59 11.31 7.06 3.19
C VAL A 59 12.43 6.11 3.63
N HIS A 60 12.42 4.87 3.15
CA HIS A 60 13.51 3.90 3.39
C HIS A 60 14.87 4.47 2.98
N ASN A 61 14.97 5.00 1.76
CA ASN A 61 16.23 5.52 1.22
C ASN A 61 16.75 6.72 2.02
N ILE A 62 15.86 7.66 2.36
CA ILE A 62 16.21 8.83 3.19
C ILE A 62 16.73 8.38 4.55
N ASN A 63 16.03 7.47 5.23
CA ASN A 63 16.45 6.98 6.53
C ASN A 63 17.80 6.22 6.46
N SER A 64 17.98 5.39 5.43
CA SER A 64 19.25 4.69 5.18
C SER A 64 20.42 5.66 5.03
N GLU A 65 20.24 6.73 4.25
CA GLU A 65 21.26 7.76 4.06
C GLU A 65 21.53 8.54 5.35
N CYS A 66 20.50 8.90 6.11
CA CYS A 66 20.63 9.51 7.44
C CYS A 66 21.45 8.63 8.39
N LEU A 67 21.19 7.32 8.45
CA LEU A 67 21.96 6.38 9.25
C LEU A 67 23.40 6.26 8.76
N HIS A 68 23.61 6.21 7.45
CA HIS A 68 24.95 6.14 6.84
C HIS A 68 25.79 7.36 7.21
N ILE A 69 25.29 8.58 7.00
CA ILE A 69 26.01 9.82 7.33
C ILE A 69 26.39 9.84 8.82
N ARG A 70 25.49 9.38 9.69
CA ARG A 70 25.73 9.33 11.13
C ARG A 70 26.77 8.28 11.54
N SER A 71 26.89 7.18 10.78
CA SER A 71 27.91 6.16 10.98
C SER A 71 29.34 6.65 10.72
N LEU A 72 29.51 7.75 10.00
CA LEU A 72 30.82 8.34 9.69
C LEU A 72 31.38 9.21 10.83
N ARG A 73 30.66 9.37 11.95
CA ARG A 73 31.12 10.15 13.11
C ARG A 73 32.16 9.36 13.91
N MET A 74 33.15 10.08 14.46
CA MET A 74 34.26 9.51 15.25
C MET A 74 33.78 8.71 16.47
N GLU A 75 34.55 7.68 16.87
CA GLU A 75 34.18 6.69 17.90
C GLU A 75 33.87 7.27 19.29
N ASP A 76 34.38 8.44 19.67
CA ASP A 76 34.05 9.08 20.96
C ASP A 76 32.71 9.84 20.97
N ASP A 77 32.10 10.09 19.81
CA ASP A 77 30.78 10.73 19.65
C ASP A 77 29.66 9.67 19.49
N HIS A 78 29.95 8.43 19.87
CA HIS A 78 29.28 7.21 19.41
C HIS A 78 27.85 6.97 19.94
N LEU A 79 26.94 6.88 18.97
CA LEU A 79 26.01 5.76 18.75
C LEU A 79 24.75 5.61 19.62
N ASN A 80 24.40 6.56 20.47
CA ASN A 80 23.11 6.41 21.18
C ASN A 80 22.42 7.72 21.54
N ASP A 81 22.64 8.76 20.75
CA ASP A 81 21.83 9.96 20.86
C ASP A 81 20.40 9.70 20.34
N GLU A 82 19.48 10.54 20.79
CA GLU A 82 18.06 10.38 20.49
C GLU A 82 17.75 10.30 18.99
N PRO A 83 18.36 11.12 18.10
CA PRO A 83 18.13 10.99 16.66
C PRO A 83 18.49 9.61 16.11
N TYR A 84 19.58 8.99 16.56
CA TYR A 84 19.97 7.66 16.09
C TYR A 84 18.94 6.61 16.49
N LYS A 85 18.45 6.65 17.74
CA LYS A 85 17.40 5.74 18.21
C LYS A 85 16.10 5.87 17.41
N GLN A 86 15.69 7.10 17.12
CA GLN A 86 14.48 7.36 16.34
C GLN A 86 14.62 6.90 14.88
N LEU A 87 15.79 7.05 14.26
CA LEU A 87 16.07 6.56 12.90
C LEU A 87 16.06 5.02 12.82
N ILE A 88 16.60 4.33 13.83
CA ILE A 88 16.54 2.86 13.91
C ILE A 88 15.09 2.38 14.06
N GLN A 89 14.29 3.04 14.90
CA GLN A 89 12.86 2.74 15.04
C GLN A 89 12.10 2.94 13.72
N GLU A 90 12.38 4.05 13.01
CA GLU A 90 11.83 4.30 11.68
C GLU A 90 12.24 3.21 10.68
N SER A 91 13.49 2.74 10.74
CA SER A 91 13.99 1.70 9.82
C SER A 91 13.24 0.38 10.01
N ASN A 92 12.99 -0.01 11.25
CA ASN A 92 12.24 -1.22 11.57
C ASN A 92 10.77 -1.08 11.13
N LEU A 93 10.12 0.05 11.46
CA LEU A 93 8.73 0.31 11.09
C LEU A 93 8.53 0.29 9.56
N VAL A 94 9.44 0.93 8.82
CA VAL A 94 9.40 0.97 7.35
C VAL A 94 9.59 -0.43 6.76
N LYS A 95 10.54 -1.23 7.26
CA LYS A 95 10.76 -2.61 6.79
C LYS A 95 9.54 -3.50 7.01
N ASP A 96 8.91 -3.39 8.18
CA ASP A 96 7.69 -4.14 8.50
C ASP A 96 6.55 -3.75 7.56
N LEU A 97 6.41 -2.45 7.27
CA LEU A 97 5.40 -1.95 6.34
C LEU A 97 5.69 -2.38 4.89
N GLU A 98 6.94 -2.32 4.42
CA GLU A 98 7.33 -2.76 3.08
C GLU A 98 6.97 -4.23 2.86
N LYS A 99 7.27 -5.09 3.85
CA LYS A 99 6.88 -6.50 3.84
C LYS A 99 5.37 -6.68 3.80
N LEU A 100 4.65 -5.98 4.68
CA LEU A 100 3.19 -6.06 4.75
C LEU A 100 2.51 -5.63 3.45
N MET A 101 3.00 -4.55 2.82
CA MET A 101 2.51 -4.07 1.54
C MET A 101 2.80 -5.07 0.41
N ALA A 102 4.00 -5.68 0.40
CA ALA A 102 4.37 -6.69 -0.60
C ALA A 102 3.49 -7.94 -0.49
N ASP A 103 3.29 -8.48 0.72
CA ASP A 103 2.42 -9.63 0.98
C ASP A 103 0.97 -9.32 0.57
N THR A 104 0.49 -8.11 0.87
CA THR A 104 -0.86 -7.69 0.50
C THR A 104 -1.01 -7.51 -1.00
N LEU A 105 0.01 -7.01 -1.70
CA LEU A 105 -0.02 -6.89 -3.16
C LEU A 105 -0.22 -8.25 -3.83
N ILE A 106 0.45 -9.30 -3.32
CA ILE A 106 0.28 -10.67 -3.79
C ILE A 106 -1.16 -11.12 -3.57
N ARG A 107 -1.71 -10.92 -2.36
CA ARG A 107 -3.12 -11.26 -2.05
C ARG A 107 -4.11 -10.57 -2.99
N VAL A 108 -3.93 -9.29 -3.29
CA VAL A 108 -4.77 -8.56 -4.24
C VAL A 108 -4.66 -9.13 -5.66
N GLN A 109 -3.44 -9.47 -6.09
CA GLN A 109 -3.23 -10.09 -7.40
C GLN A 109 -3.89 -11.47 -7.50
N ASP A 110 -3.83 -12.27 -6.44
CA ASP A 110 -4.45 -13.58 -6.41
C ASP A 110 -5.98 -13.48 -6.34
N GLN A 111 -6.52 -12.54 -5.56
CA GLN A 111 -7.97 -12.27 -5.55
C GLN A 111 -8.49 -11.87 -6.93
N ILE A 112 -7.76 -11.02 -7.67
CA ILE A 112 -8.12 -10.66 -9.06
C ILE A 112 -8.16 -11.90 -9.96
N LYS A 113 -7.20 -12.82 -9.83
CA LYS A 113 -7.20 -14.07 -10.61
C LYS A 113 -8.40 -14.94 -10.25
N THR A 114 -8.73 -15.05 -8.96
CA THR A 114 -9.90 -15.78 -8.48
C THR A 114 -11.19 -15.19 -9.04
N ASN A 115 -11.36 -13.86 -9.01
CA ASN A 115 -12.52 -13.20 -9.61
C ASN A 115 -12.67 -13.54 -11.10
N ILE A 116 -11.58 -13.49 -11.87
CA ILE A 116 -11.59 -13.81 -13.30
C ILE A 116 -11.99 -15.28 -13.53
N ALA A 117 -11.45 -16.21 -12.72
CA ALA A 117 -11.76 -17.62 -12.83
C ALA A 117 -13.24 -17.92 -12.51
N VAL A 118 -13.76 -17.36 -11.42
CA VAL A 118 -15.16 -17.51 -11.02
C VAL A 118 -16.08 -16.89 -12.05
N LYS A 119 -15.75 -15.69 -12.57
CA LYS A 119 -16.49 -15.05 -13.66
C LYS A 119 -16.54 -15.95 -14.90
N SER A 120 -15.41 -16.55 -15.30
CA SER A 120 -15.37 -17.45 -16.45
C SER A 120 -16.28 -18.67 -16.26
N ASN A 121 -16.38 -19.21 -15.04
CA ASN A 121 -17.28 -20.32 -14.73
C ASN A 121 -18.76 -19.88 -14.82
N LEU A 122 -19.10 -18.69 -14.32
CA LEU A 122 -20.46 -18.14 -14.45
C LEU A 122 -20.84 -17.88 -15.91
N GLN A 123 -19.91 -17.38 -16.73
CA GLN A 123 -20.15 -17.16 -18.16
C GLN A 123 -20.41 -18.47 -18.91
N LEU A 124 -19.69 -19.54 -18.54
CA LEU A 124 -19.95 -20.88 -19.08
C LEU A 124 -21.34 -21.36 -18.69
N ASP A 125 -21.71 -21.24 -17.41
CA ASP A 125 -23.05 -21.62 -16.93
C ASP A 125 -24.13 -20.79 -17.65
N TRP A 126 -23.96 -19.47 -17.74
CA TRP A 126 -24.87 -18.57 -18.45
C TRP A 126 -25.06 -18.97 -19.92
N SER A 127 -23.98 -19.32 -20.62
CA SER A 127 -24.06 -19.79 -22.01
C SER A 127 -24.86 -21.09 -22.12
N GLN A 128 -24.68 -22.02 -21.18
CA GLN A 128 -25.41 -23.29 -21.15
C GLN A 128 -26.90 -23.06 -20.83
N LYS A 129 -27.21 -22.20 -19.85
CA LYS A 129 -28.57 -21.80 -19.48
C LYS A 129 -29.30 -21.12 -20.64
N THR A 130 -28.63 -20.21 -21.33
CA THR A 130 -29.17 -19.52 -22.52
C THR A 130 -29.45 -20.49 -23.66
N GLY A 131 -28.54 -21.44 -23.90
CA GLY A 131 -28.76 -22.50 -24.89
C GLY A 131 -29.99 -23.36 -24.56
N ALA A 132 -30.13 -23.78 -23.30
CA ALA A 132 -31.29 -24.54 -22.84
C ALA A 132 -32.61 -23.76 -22.98
N PHE A 133 -32.61 -22.48 -22.57
CA PHE A 133 -33.76 -21.60 -22.72
C PHE A 133 -34.21 -21.46 -24.18
N ASN A 134 -33.26 -21.28 -25.11
CA ASN A 134 -33.59 -21.15 -26.54
C ASN A 134 -34.22 -22.41 -27.10
N ILE A 135 -33.74 -23.59 -26.69
CA ILE A 135 -34.33 -24.87 -27.08
C ILE A 135 -35.75 -24.99 -26.52
N ASP A 136 -35.95 -24.69 -25.24
CA ASP A 136 -37.25 -24.80 -24.58
C ASP A 136 -38.26 -23.80 -25.16
N ALA A 137 -37.83 -22.56 -25.46
CA ALA A 137 -38.65 -21.54 -26.11
C ALA A 137 -39.07 -21.94 -27.53
N GLN A 138 -38.16 -22.56 -28.30
CA GLN A 138 -38.50 -23.12 -29.60
C GLN A 138 -39.52 -24.27 -29.46
N ASN A 139 -39.32 -25.18 -28.51
CA ASN A 139 -40.25 -26.28 -28.25
C ASN A 139 -41.64 -25.79 -27.82
N LEU A 140 -41.72 -24.70 -27.06
CA LEU A 140 -42.99 -24.08 -26.65
C LEU A 140 -43.80 -23.57 -27.86
N SER A 141 -43.13 -23.15 -28.93
CA SER A 141 -43.78 -22.70 -30.18
C SER A 141 -44.35 -23.85 -31.02
N LEU A 142 -43.92 -25.10 -30.75
CA LEU A 142 -44.38 -26.29 -31.45
C LEU A 142 -45.70 -26.80 -30.87
N ASN A 143 -46.55 -27.34 -31.74
CA ASN A 143 -47.81 -27.98 -31.37
C ASN A 143 -48.09 -29.19 -32.26
N ILE A 144 -49.08 -30.02 -31.93
CA ILE A 144 -49.38 -31.27 -32.67
C ILE A 144 -49.65 -31.05 -34.17
N LYS A 145 -50.04 -29.83 -34.58
CA LYS A 145 -50.30 -29.46 -36.00
C LYS A 145 -49.08 -28.92 -36.72
N SER A 146 -47.93 -28.82 -36.06
CA SER A 146 -46.70 -28.28 -36.63
C SER A 146 -46.10 -29.29 -37.62
N GLY A 147 -45.97 -28.90 -38.89
CA GLY A 147 -45.49 -29.78 -39.97
C GLY A 147 -44.03 -30.24 -39.84
N SER A 148 -43.29 -29.70 -38.87
CA SER A 148 -41.93 -30.09 -38.51
C SER A 148 -41.87 -31.28 -37.52
N ILE A 149 -43.00 -31.69 -36.93
CA ILE A 149 -43.06 -32.79 -35.97
C ILE A 149 -43.31 -34.10 -36.72
N LEU A 150 -42.33 -35.01 -36.66
CA LEU A 150 -42.42 -36.36 -37.22
C LEU A 150 -42.23 -37.38 -36.11
N PHE A 151 -43.01 -38.45 -36.12
CA PHE A 151 -42.80 -39.58 -35.21
C PHE A 151 -41.48 -40.26 -35.54
N ARG A 152 -40.60 -40.38 -34.53
CA ARG A 152 -39.34 -41.14 -34.62
C ARG A 152 -39.31 -42.17 -33.50
N ALA A 153 -39.09 -43.44 -33.85
CA ALA A 153 -38.87 -44.48 -32.86
C ALA A 153 -37.66 -44.13 -31.98
N SER A 154 -37.75 -44.40 -30.69
CA SER A 154 -36.71 -44.07 -29.68
C SER A 154 -36.46 -42.57 -29.45
N SER A 155 -37.40 -41.68 -29.81
CA SER A 155 -37.29 -40.24 -29.56
C SER A 155 -37.26 -39.86 -28.06
N ALA A 156 -37.72 -40.76 -27.18
CA ALA A 156 -37.70 -40.59 -25.74
C ALA A 156 -36.48 -41.25 -25.07
N ARG A 157 -35.42 -41.58 -25.83
CA ARG A 157 -34.21 -42.19 -25.27
C ARG A 157 -33.43 -41.16 -24.46
N GLU A 158 -33.26 -41.43 -23.18
CA GLU A 158 -32.42 -40.64 -22.29
C GLU A 158 -30.96 -41.13 -22.34
N PRO A 159 -29.98 -40.24 -22.56
CA PRO A 159 -28.56 -40.59 -22.46
C PRO A 159 -28.17 -40.95 -21.03
N GLU A 160 -27.27 -41.94 -20.85
CA GLU A 160 -26.81 -42.39 -19.52
C GLU A 160 -26.15 -41.29 -18.68
N ASN A 161 -25.58 -40.26 -19.30
CA ASN A 161 -24.84 -39.17 -18.64
C ASN A 161 -25.59 -37.83 -18.63
N GLN A 162 -26.92 -37.84 -18.66
CA GLN A 162 -27.70 -36.59 -18.59
C GLN A 162 -27.73 -36.01 -17.17
N SER A 163 -27.77 -34.69 -17.07
CA SER A 163 -28.00 -34.02 -15.79
C SER A 163 -29.46 -34.17 -15.36
N THR A 164 -29.68 -34.32 -14.05
CA THR A 164 -31.02 -34.23 -13.46
C THR A 164 -31.42 -32.75 -13.30
N PRO A 165 -32.73 -32.42 -13.30
CA PRO A 165 -33.18 -31.05 -13.05
C PRO A 165 -32.62 -30.46 -11.74
N ILE A 166 -32.59 -31.29 -10.68
CA ILE A 166 -32.07 -30.91 -9.37
C ILE A 166 -30.56 -30.63 -9.44
N SER A 167 -29.77 -31.52 -10.04
CA SER A 167 -28.32 -31.29 -10.18
C SER A 167 -28.01 -30.07 -11.03
N TRP A 168 -28.84 -29.79 -12.04
CA TRP A 168 -28.65 -28.65 -12.94
C TRP A 168 -28.94 -27.31 -12.26
N GLU A 169 -29.95 -27.26 -11.40
CA GLU A 169 -30.27 -26.10 -10.55
C GLU A 169 -29.21 -25.90 -9.45
N ASN A 170 -28.80 -26.98 -8.80
CA ASN A 170 -27.78 -26.94 -7.74
C ASN A 170 -26.43 -26.45 -8.27
N TYR A 171 -26.03 -26.87 -9.48
CA TYR A 171 -24.80 -26.39 -10.11
C TYR A 171 -24.75 -24.85 -10.19
N THR A 172 -25.84 -24.22 -10.64
CA THR A 172 -25.92 -22.76 -10.74
C THR A 172 -25.94 -22.10 -9.37
N LYS A 173 -26.67 -22.67 -8.41
CA LYS A 173 -26.67 -22.18 -7.02
C LYS A 173 -25.28 -22.23 -6.39
N GLU A 174 -24.53 -23.31 -6.60
CA GLU A 174 -23.17 -23.47 -6.09
C GLU A 174 -22.22 -22.45 -6.71
N ASN A 175 -22.28 -22.24 -8.03
CA ASN A 175 -21.47 -21.24 -8.71
C ASN A 175 -21.78 -19.81 -8.22
N LEU A 176 -23.06 -19.48 -8.03
CA LEU A 176 -23.47 -18.18 -7.50
C LEU A 176 -23.01 -17.99 -6.05
N ASN A 177 -23.12 -19.01 -5.21
CA ASN A 177 -22.61 -18.96 -3.83
C ASN A 177 -21.08 -18.78 -3.79
N GLU A 178 -20.35 -19.40 -4.72
CA GLU A 178 -18.91 -19.19 -4.87
C GLU A 178 -18.59 -17.75 -5.26
N ALA A 179 -19.36 -17.17 -6.18
CA ALA A 179 -19.23 -15.77 -6.56
C ALA A 179 -19.49 -14.82 -5.38
N GLU A 180 -20.54 -15.05 -4.57
CA GLU A 180 -20.80 -14.24 -3.38
C GLU A 180 -19.67 -14.34 -2.35
N ARG A 181 -19.12 -15.55 -2.11
CA ARG A 181 -17.96 -15.73 -1.24
C ARG A 181 -16.73 -14.98 -1.75
N THR A 182 -16.51 -15.02 -3.06
CA THR A 182 -15.42 -14.32 -3.73
C THR A 182 -15.55 -12.81 -3.56
N LEU A 183 -16.74 -12.25 -3.81
CA LEU A 183 -17.05 -10.82 -3.63
C LEU A 183 -16.89 -10.38 -2.16
N ALA A 184 -17.33 -11.19 -1.21
CA ALA A 184 -17.13 -10.90 0.21
C ALA A 184 -15.63 -10.86 0.58
N GLY A 185 -14.84 -11.82 0.08
CA GLY A 185 -13.39 -11.83 0.27
C GLY A 185 -12.70 -10.60 -0.34
N SER A 186 -13.14 -10.13 -1.52
CA SER A 186 -12.66 -8.89 -2.11
C SER A 186 -12.97 -7.66 -1.23
N ALA A 187 -14.19 -7.56 -0.71
CA ALA A 187 -14.60 -6.46 0.16
C ALA A 187 -13.78 -6.40 1.46
N ASP A 188 -13.56 -7.55 2.09
CA ASP A 188 -12.72 -7.66 3.29
C ASP A 188 -11.27 -7.24 3.00
N LEU A 189 -10.72 -7.67 1.86
CA LEU A 189 -9.38 -7.30 1.43
C LEU A 189 -9.24 -5.80 1.16
N ILE A 190 -10.26 -5.18 0.54
CA ILE A 190 -10.30 -3.73 0.31
C ILE A 190 -10.34 -2.97 1.64
N SER A 191 -11.19 -3.41 2.58
CA SER A 191 -11.28 -2.81 3.92
C SER A 191 -9.94 -2.89 4.66
N TYR A 192 -9.28 -4.05 4.60
CA TYR A 192 -7.96 -4.27 5.19
C TYR A 192 -6.87 -3.40 4.55
N LEU A 193 -6.94 -3.18 3.24
CA LEU A 193 -6.01 -2.35 2.50
C LEU A 193 -6.21 -0.86 2.84
N ASP A 194 -7.45 -0.36 2.78
CA ASP A 194 -7.76 1.05 2.97
C ASP A 194 -7.59 1.50 4.44
N GLY A 195 -7.96 0.65 5.41
CA GLY A 195 -7.85 0.96 6.83
C GLY A 195 -6.46 0.70 7.41
N PRO A 196 -6.13 -0.56 7.77
CA PRO A 196 -4.84 -0.92 8.35
C PRO A 196 -3.62 -0.41 7.57
N ILE A 197 -3.53 -0.70 6.27
CA ILE A 197 -2.28 -0.46 5.53
C ILE A 197 -2.17 1.00 5.10
N LEU A 198 -3.13 1.51 4.33
CA LEU A 198 -3.01 2.83 3.71
C LEU A 198 -3.33 4.00 4.66
N SER A 199 -4.06 3.76 5.75
CA SER A 199 -4.41 4.80 6.71
C SER A 199 -3.59 4.68 8.00
N GLN A 200 -3.70 3.57 8.72
CA GLN A 200 -3.06 3.44 10.02
C GLN A 200 -1.53 3.37 9.92
N TYR A 201 -0.97 2.40 9.18
CA TYR A 201 0.48 2.24 9.10
C TYR A 201 1.19 3.44 8.46
N VAL A 202 0.60 4.02 7.41
CA VAL A 202 1.14 5.25 6.79
C VAL A 202 1.14 6.42 7.78
N ARG A 203 0.12 6.53 8.64
CA ARG A 203 0.10 7.53 9.72
C ARG A 203 1.21 7.26 10.74
N GLU A 204 1.41 6.02 11.16
CA GLU A 204 2.47 5.65 12.11
C GLU A 204 3.87 6.00 11.57
N VAL A 205 4.13 5.78 10.27
CA VAL A 205 5.39 6.19 9.63
C VAL A 205 5.56 7.71 9.63
N ARG A 206 4.49 8.48 9.37
CA ARG A 206 4.54 9.95 9.43
C ARG A 206 4.81 10.46 10.85
N GLU A 207 4.13 9.91 11.84
CA GLU A 207 4.36 10.24 13.25
C GLU A 207 5.80 9.90 13.68
N GLN A 208 6.36 8.80 13.17
CA GLN A 208 7.75 8.45 13.41
C GLN A 208 8.72 9.44 12.76
N ALA A 209 8.45 9.87 11.52
CA ALA A 209 9.24 10.90 10.85
C ALA A 209 9.23 12.23 11.63
N ASP A 210 8.09 12.62 12.20
CA ASP A 210 7.99 13.79 13.07
C ASP A 210 8.85 13.64 14.34
N ARG A 211 8.87 12.45 14.95
CA ARG A 211 9.76 12.15 16.09
C ARG A 211 11.24 12.28 15.71
N VAL A 212 11.63 11.74 14.55
CA VAL A 212 13.00 11.89 14.01
C VAL A 212 13.36 13.36 13.81
N ASN A 213 12.48 14.14 13.16
CA ASN A 213 12.69 15.56 12.90
C ASN A 213 12.86 16.36 14.19
N ASN A 214 12.01 16.12 15.20
CA ASN A 214 12.10 16.78 16.50
C ASN A 214 13.40 16.43 17.25
N ALA A 215 13.82 15.17 17.19
CA ALA A 215 15.08 14.74 17.80
C ALA A 215 16.28 15.41 17.11
N LEU A 216 16.29 15.46 15.78
CA LEU A 216 17.33 16.12 15.00
C LEU A 216 17.39 17.62 15.31
N ALA A 217 16.25 18.33 15.31
CA ALA A 217 16.18 19.75 15.61
C ALA A 217 16.71 20.07 17.03
N SER A 218 16.33 19.24 18.01
CA SER A 218 16.82 19.37 19.39
C SER A 218 18.34 19.19 19.47
N LYS A 219 18.90 18.23 18.71
CA LYS A 219 20.34 18.00 18.67
C LYS A 219 21.09 19.15 17.98
N VAL A 220 20.55 19.71 16.91
CA VAL A 220 21.12 20.88 16.23
C VAL A 220 21.18 22.07 17.20
N CYS A 221 20.08 22.38 17.89
CA CYS A 221 20.03 23.45 18.89
C CYS A 221 21.06 23.26 20.02
N ALA A 222 21.21 22.03 20.53
CA ALA A 222 22.21 21.72 21.55
C ALA A 222 23.66 21.92 21.05
N VAL A 223 23.93 21.53 19.80
CA VAL A 223 25.25 21.71 19.17
C VAL A 223 25.53 23.21 18.95
N ASP A 224 24.57 23.98 18.47
CA ASP A 224 24.71 25.43 18.28
C ASP A 224 25.01 26.15 19.60
N LYS A 225 24.28 25.82 20.67
CA LYS A 225 24.52 26.40 22.00
C LYS A 225 25.92 26.06 22.54
N THR A 226 26.39 24.85 22.27
CA THR A 226 27.75 24.42 22.64
C THR A 226 28.79 25.20 21.85
N ARG A 227 28.57 25.39 20.53
CA ARG A 227 29.43 26.22 19.68
C ARG A 227 29.52 27.65 20.21
N GLU A 228 28.39 28.30 20.48
CA GLU A 228 28.35 29.68 21.00
C GLU A 228 29.12 29.82 22.32
N THR A 229 28.99 28.83 23.21
CA THR A 229 29.71 28.81 24.49
C THR A 229 31.22 28.69 24.25
N LEU A 230 31.65 27.81 23.36
CA LEU A 230 33.06 27.63 23.02
C LEU A 230 33.64 28.88 22.33
N GLU A 231 32.90 29.53 21.43
CA GLU A 231 33.29 30.79 20.80
C GLU A 231 33.47 31.91 21.83
N PHE A 232 32.56 31.99 22.80
CA PHE A 232 32.64 32.94 23.91
C PHE A 232 33.86 32.68 24.81
N ASP A 233 34.12 31.42 25.16
CA ASP A 233 35.26 31.04 25.98
C ASP A 233 36.59 31.27 25.25
N LEU A 234 36.65 30.97 23.95
CA LEU A 234 37.80 31.31 23.10
C LEU A 234 38.03 32.84 23.07
N GLN A 235 36.97 33.63 22.97
CA GLN A 235 37.08 35.09 23.00
C GLN A 235 37.64 35.59 24.32
N LYS A 236 37.21 35.02 25.46
CA LYS A 236 37.78 35.34 26.78
C LYS A 236 39.26 35.00 26.84
N VAL A 237 39.64 33.77 26.46
CA VAL A 237 41.04 33.34 26.48
C VAL A 237 41.91 34.25 25.62
N ARG A 238 41.40 34.66 24.44
CA ARG A 238 42.09 35.59 23.54
C ARG A 238 42.36 36.95 24.20
N VAL A 239 41.37 37.52 24.88
CA VAL A 239 41.53 38.80 25.60
C VAL A 239 42.49 38.65 26.78
N THR A 240 42.34 37.58 27.57
CA THR A 240 43.20 37.30 28.72
C THR A 240 44.65 37.07 28.30
N MET A 241 44.92 36.41 27.18
CA MET A 241 46.28 36.24 26.65
C MET A 241 46.84 37.51 26.00
N HIS A 242 45.98 38.37 25.46
CA HIS A 242 46.42 39.64 24.89
C HIS A 242 46.97 40.59 25.96
N TRP A 243 46.35 40.65 27.14
CA TRP A 243 46.69 41.60 28.20
C TRP A 243 48.15 41.46 28.72
N PRO A 244 48.65 40.27 29.09
CA PRO A 244 50.05 40.07 29.46
C PRO A 244 51.02 40.40 28.33
N VAL A 245 50.66 40.07 27.08
CA VAL A 245 51.52 40.36 25.92
C VAL A 245 51.68 41.86 25.72
N THR A 246 50.60 42.63 25.86
CA THR A 246 50.67 44.10 25.81
C THR A 246 51.46 44.69 26.98
N VAL A 247 51.26 44.20 28.21
CA VAL A 247 52.00 44.67 29.39
C VAL A 247 53.49 44.41 29.25
N ILE A 248 53.89 43.19 28.86
CA ILE A 248 55.31 42.85 28.61
C ILE A 248 55.91 43.75 27.52
N LYS A 249 55.13 44.10 26.49
CA LYS A 249 55.57 45.02 25.43
C LYS A 249 55.78 46.43 25.97
N CYS A 250 54.86 46.93 26.80
CA CYS A 250 54.93 48.23 27.46
C CYS A 250 56.11 48.31 28.45
N ASP A 251 56.34 47.27 29.25
CA ASP A 251 57.45 47.21 30.19
C ASP A 251 58.81 47.21 29.48
N LYS A 252 58.95 46.43 28.40
CA LYS A 252 60.16 46.45 27.56
C LYS A 252 60.43 47.83 26.95
N THR A 253 59.39 48.52 26.47
CA THR A 253 59.54 49.87 25.90
C THR A 253 59.90 50.89 26.97
N ARG A 254 59.35 50.75 28.19
CA ARG A 254 59.73 51.58 29.33
C ARG A 254 61.20 51.40 29.71
N GLU A 255 61.68 50.16 29.82
CA GLU A 255 63.11 49.89 30.10
C GLU A 255 64.04 50.50 29.04
N THR A 256 63.65 50.46 27.76
CA THR A 256 64.46 51.08 26.69
C THR A 256 64.51 52.60 26.84
N LEU A 257 63.38 53.24 27.13
CA LEU A 257 63.30 54.68 27.35
C LEU A 257 64.08 55.13 28.60
N GLU A 258 64.04 54.35 29.68
CA GLU A 258 64.80 54.63 30.90
C GLU A 258 66.33 54.54 30.66
N LEU A 259 66.79 53.55 29.89
CA LEU A 259 68.19 53.45 29.45
C LEU A 259 68.62 54.63 28.58
N ASP A 260 67.78 55.04 27.62
CA ASP A 260 68.09 56.17 26.76
C ASP A 260 68.11 57.50 27.54
N LEU A 261 67.22 57.69 28.52
CA LEU A 261 67.25 58.82 29.45
C LEU A 261 68.54 58.84 30.31
N GLN A 262 69.02 57.68 30.76
CA GLN A 262 70.30 57.59 31.47
C GLN A 262 71.48 57.97 30.57
N LYS A 263 71.51 57.52 29.31
CA LYS A 263 72.54 57.93 28.34
C LYS A 263 72.53 59.45 28.10
N VAL A 264 71.34 60.06 28.00
CA VAL A 264 71.18 61.52 27.85
C VAL A 264 71.68 62.25 29.11
N LYS A 265 71.38 61.76 30.31
CA LYS A 265 71.90 62.36 31.57
C LYS A 265 73.43 62.27 31.70
N VAL A 266 74.03 61.17 31.23
CA VAL A 266 75.48 60.98 31.22
C VAL A 266 76.15 61.87 30.18
N THR A 267 75.52 62.08 29.01
CA THR A 267 76.02 62.99 27.97
C THR A 267 75.79 64.47 28.27
N MET A 268 74.83 64.81 29.14
CA MET A 268 74.59 66.18 29.62
C MET A 268 75.42 66.58 30.85
N HIS A 269 76.18 65.66 31.47
CA HIS A 269 77.26 66.02 32.40
C HIS A 269 78.45 66.54 31.59
N TRP A 270 78.45 67.84 31.30
CA TRP A 270 79.62 68.56 30.85
C TRP A 270 80.71 68.53 31.95
N PRO A 271 81.98 68.29 31.62
CA PRO A 271 83.06 68.48 32.59
C PRO A 271 83.23 69.98 32.85
N VAL A 272 83.02 70.34 34.13
CA VAL A 272 83.40 71.58 34.87
C VAL A 272 83.35 72.89 34.10
#